data_AF-A0A960VW26-F1
#
_entry.id   AF-A0A960VW26-F1
#
_cell.length_a   1.000
_cell.length_b   1.000
_cell.length_c   1.000
_cell.angle_alpha   90.00
_cell.angle_beta   90.00
_cell.angle_gamma   90.00
#
_symmetry.space_group_name_H-M   'P 1'
#
loop_
_entity.id
_entity.type
_entity.pdbx_description
1 polymer ?
#
loop_
_entity_poly.entity_id
_entity_poly.type
_entity_poly.pdbx_seq_one_letter_code
_entity_poly.pdbx_strand_id
1 'polypeptide(L)'
;MLNIMSELEEWIQKLAFFLPQVDGNNDLKQSGYFTLAEIDGVVNRIFKIGQPPAEKVKRFLTLSQEKVERLSLHIVSDKHVSSYQSRNPDKGQWGGAIVASDYENQLILSFSGLPEKLDEALCLVVAGKMKLSFDKQILELSQNPFYEQVKKIAEKMDQK
;
A
#
# COMPACT_ATOMS: atom_id res chain seq x y z
N MET A 1 2.93 13.14 17.10
CA MET A 1 3.45 12.33 15.97
C MET A 1 3.56 10.85 16.32
N LEU A 2 4.30 10.43 17.36
CA LEU A 2 4.42 9.00 17.75
C LEU A 2 3.07 8.30 18.01
N ASN A 3 2.14 8.94 18.74
CA ASN A 3 0.84 8.34 19.07
C ASN A 3 -0.07 8.13 17.85
N ILE A 4 -0.03 9.06 16.90
CA ILE A 4 -0.82 9.00 15.66
C ILE A 4 -0.32 7.84 14.78
N MET A 5 1.00 7.60 14.78
CA MET A 5 1.58 6.52 13.99
C MET A 5 1.28 5.13 14.57
N SER A 6 1.25 4.98 15.90
CA SER A 6 0.81 3.72 16.53
C SER A 6 -0.67 3.43 16.27
N GLU A 7 -1.52 4.45 16.33
CA GLU A 7 -2.95 4.31 16.00
C GLU A 7 -3.15 3.91 14.53
N LEU A 8 -2.38 4.51 13.62
CA LEU A 8 -2.41 4.16 12.20
C LEU A 8 -1.94 2.72 11.97
N GLU A 9 -0.85 2.30 12.61
CA GLU A 9 -0.34 0.93 12.50
C GLU A 9 -1.38 -0.09 12.99
N GLU A 10 -1.98 0.14 14.16
CA GLU A 10 -3.03 -0.72 14.71
C GLU A 10 -4.25 -0.76 13.78
N TRP A 11 -4.66 0.39 13.23
CA TRP A 11 -5.77 0.48 12.29
C TRP A 11 -5.50 -0.29 11.00
N ILE A 12 -4.28 -0.17 10.46
CA ILE A 12 -3.85 -0.90 9.26
C ILE A 12 -3.82 -2.42 9.53
N GLN A 13 -3.34 -2.84 10.71
CA GLN A 13 -3.38 -4.25 11.12
C GLN A 13 -4.82 -4.78 11.17
N LYS A 14 -5.76 -4.01 11.75
CA LYS A 14 -7.19 -4.37 11.78
C LYS A 14 -7.79 -4.44 10.38
N LEU A 15 -7.46 -3.50 9.49
CA LEU A 15 -7.97 -3.52 8.13
C LEU A 15 -7.48 -4.75 7.37
N ALA A 16 -6.19 -5.07 7.47
CA ALA A 16 -5.60 -6.22 6.81
C ALA A 16 -6.23 -7.57 7.22
N PHE A 17 -6.74 -7.66 8.45
CA PHE A 17 -7.48 -8.83 8.92
C PHE A 17 -8.75 -9.11 8.11
N PHE A 18 -9.43 -8.07 7.61
CA PHE A 18 -10.68 -8.22 6.86
C PHE A 18 -10.47 -8.42 5.34
N LEU A 19 -9.27 -8.14 4.81
CA LEU A 19 -9.00 -8.20 3.37
C LEU A 19 -9.16 -9.58 2.70
N PRO A 20 -8.90 -10.73 3.35
CA PRO A 20 -9.15 -12.03 2.72
C PRO A 20 -10.60 -12.26 2.28
N GLN A 21 -11.55 -11.57 2.93
CA GLN A 21 -12.97 -11.67 2.59
C GLN A 21 -13.30 -11.00 1.24
N VAL A 22 -12.39 -10.18 0.70
CA VAL A 22 -12.60 -9.37 -0.50
C VAL A 22 -12.29 -10.17 -1.78
N ASP A 23 -11.31 -11.08 -1.75
CA ASP A 23 -10.89 -11.88 -2.92
C ASP A 23 -11.58 -13.25 -2.99
N GLY A 24 -12.37 -13.61 -1.97
CA GLY A 24 -12.98 -14.95 -1.85
C GLY A 24 -11.96 -16.09 -1.66
N ASN A 25 -10.67 -15.77 -1.59
CA ASN A 25 -9.58 -16.70 -1.39
C ASN A 25 -9.12 -16.69 0.07
N ASN A 26 -9.52 -17.71 0.83
CA ASN A 26 -9.14 -17.88 2.24
C ASN A 26 -7.64 -18.18 2.43
N ASP A 27 -6.88 -18.46 1.37
CA ASP A 27 -5.43 -18.65 1.43
C ASP A 27 -4.66 -17.32 1.46
N LEU A 28 -5.35 -16.18 1.35
CA LEU A 28 -4.76 -14.87 1.54
C LEU A 28 -4.24 -14.71 2.97
N LYS A 29 -2.93 -14.80 3.10
CA LYS A 29 -2.23 -14.55 4.35
C LYS A 29 -2.32 -13.04 4.65
N GLN A 30 -2.96 -12.69 5.75
CA GLN A 30 -3.21 -11.33 6.27
C GLN A 30 -1.92 -10.65 6.76
N SER A 31 -0.88 -10.64 5.93
CA SER A 31 0.46 -10.33 6.40
C SER A 31 1.34 -9.78 5.31
N GLY A 32 2.19 -8.84 5.68
CA GLY A 32 3.10 -8.19 4.76
C GLY A 32 3.87 -7.07 5.42
N TYR A 33 4.44 -6.20 4.60
CA TYR A 33 5.14 -5.01 5.06
C TYR A 33 4.55 -3.79 4.40
N PHE A 34 4.23 -2.80 5.23
CA PHE A 34 3.85 -1.47 4.78
C PHE A 34 5.06 -0.55 4.95
N THR A 35 5.38 0.18 3.89
CA THR A 35 6.49 1.12 3.83
C THR A 35 5.95 2.50 3.52
N LEU A 36 6.34 3.46 4.34
CA LEU A 36 6.09 4.89 4.15
C LEU A 36 7.42 5.56 3.83
N ALA A 37 7.46 6.35 2.76
CA ALA A 37 8.65 7.04 2.33
C ALA A 37 8.33 8.44 1.81
N GLU A 38 9.36 9.29 1.79
CA GLU A 38 9.34 10.55 1.06
C GLU A 38 9.37 10.31 -0.45
N ILE A 39 9.07 11.36 -1.21
CA ILE A 39 9.01 11.28 -2.68
C ILE A 39 10.36 11.00 -3.36
N ASP A 40 11.47 11.31 -2.69
CA ASP A 40 12.81 10.96 -3.15
C ASP A 40 13.18 9.49 -2.89
N GLY A 41 12.29 8.72 -2.25
CA GLY A 41 12.48 7.32 -1.92
C GLY A 41 13.12 7.07 -0.55
N VAL A 42 13.40 8.12 0.23
CA VAL A 42 13.91 7.96 1.60
C VAL A 42 12.81 7.37 2.49
N VAL A 43 13.07 6.17 3.01
CA VAL A 43 12.11 5.44 3.84
C VAL A 43 12.02 6.07 5.23
N ASN A 44 10.83 6.55 5.58
CA ASN A 44 10.51 7.08 6.90
C ASN A 44 10.20 5.97 7.90
N ARG A 45 9.36 5.03 7.49
CA ARG A 45 8.83 3.97 8.35
C ARG A 45 8.59 2.69 7.57
N ILE A 46 8.79 1.58 8.26
CA ILE A 46 8.36 0.26 7.83
C ILE A 46 7.71 -0.40 9.02
N PHE A 47 6.51 -0.96 8.83
CA PHE A 47 5.86 -1.78 9.83
C PHE A 47 5.37 -3.09 9.24
N LYS A 48 5.43 -4.13 10.08
CA LYS A 48 5.01 -5.48 9.74
C LYS A 48 3.53 -5.60 10.03
N ILE A 49 2.75 -6.02 9.04
CA ILE A 49 1.35 -6.37 9.21
C ILE A 49 1.25 -7.88 9.42
N GLY A 50 0.52 -8.29 10.45
CA GLY A 50 0.27 -9.71 10.75
C GLY A 50 1.55 -10.50 10.99
N GLN A 51 1.51 -11.79 10.63
CA GLN A 51 2.65 -12.70 10.76
C GLN A 51 2.95 -13.36 9.41
N PRO A 52 3.83 -12.75 8.59
CA PRO A 52 4.27 -13.37 7.35
C PRO A 52 4.94 -14.72 7.61
N PRO A 53 4.73 -15.74 6.76
CA PRO A 53 5.50 -16.98 6.83
C PRO A 53 7.00 -16.68 6.75
N ALA A 54 7.81 -17.39 7.54
CA ALA A 54 9.24 -17.14 7.68
C ALA A 54 9.97 -17.05 6.32
N GLU A 55 9.59 -17.91 5.38
CA GLU A 55 10.15 -17.95 4.02
C GLU A 55 9.77 -16.74 3.14
N LYS A 56 8.69 -16.02 3.50
CA LYS A 56 8.20 -14.84 2.77
C LYS A 56 8.63 -13.52 3.42
N VAL A 57 9.06 -13.51 4.68
CA VAL A 57 9.43 -12.30 5.44
C VAL A 57 10.39 -11.40 4.65
N LYS A 58 11.55 -11.95 4.25
CA LYS A 58 12.57 -11.18 3.52
C LYS A 58 12.02 -10.67 2.19
N ARG A 59 11.29 -11.52 1.47
CA ARG A 59 10.72 -11.18 0.16
C ARG A 59 9.72 -10.03 0.25
N PHE A 60 8.78 -10.07 1.20
CA PHE A 60 7.78 -9.01 1.34
C PHE A 60 8.41 -7.69 1.75
N LEU A 61 9.35 -7.72 2.69
CA LEU A 61 10.10 -6.54 3.11
C LEU A 61 10.89 -5.91 1.95
N THR A 62 11.62 -6.72 1.18
CA THR A 62 12.37 -6.23 0.02
C THR A 62 11.45 -5.67 -1.05
N LEU A 63 10.34 -6.34 -1.35
CA LEU A 63 9.40 -5.88 -2.38
C LEU A 63 8.66 -4.60 -1.96
N SER A 64 8.33 -4.40 -0.68
CA SER A 64 7.68 -3.15 -0.26
C SER A 64 8.63 -1.96 -0.44
N GLN A 65 9.92 -2.13 -0.17
CA GLN A 65 10.94 -1.10 -0.38
C GLN A 65 11.29 -0.91 -1.86
N GLU A 66 11.42 -1.99 -2.65
CA GLU A 66 11.70 -1.90 -4.10
C GLU A 66 10.64 -1.06 -4.82
N LYS A 67 9.36 -1.23 -4.47
CA LYS A 67 8.27 -0.45 -5.08
C LYS A 67 8.42 1.04 -4.77
N VAL A 68 8.93 1.40 -3.59
CA VAL A 68 9.22 2.80 -3.22
C VAL A 68 10.35 3.34 -4.07
N GLU A 69 11.50 2.66 -4.07
CA GLU A 69 12.69 3.09 -4.81
C GLU A 69 12.39 3.22 -6.30
N ARG A 70 11.72 2.23 -6.88
CA ARG A 70 11.32 2.28 -8.28
C ARG A 70 10.34 3.40 -8.55
N LEU A 71 9.34 3.61 -7.70
CA LEU A 71 8.37 4.69 -7.93
C LEU A 71 9.07 6.05 -7.83
N SER A 72 9.94 6.28 -6.85
CA SER A 72 10.64 7.56 -6.68
C SER A 72 11.48 7.94 -7.91
N LEU A 73 12.14 6.97 -8.53
CA LEU A 73 12.91 7.18 -9.77
C LEU A 73 12.06 7.66 -10.94
N HIS A 74 10.79 7.29 -10.99
CA HIS A 74 9.88 7.60 -12.12
C HIS A 74 8.95 8.80 -11.86
N ILE A 75 8.87 9.31 -10.64
CA ILE A 75 8.00 10.44 -10.31
C ILE A 75 8.42 11.69 -11.07
N VAL A 76 9.71 12.02 -11.09
CA VAL A 76 10.19 13.25 -11.72
C VAL A 76 10.32 13.10 -13.24
N SER A 77 10.85 11.97 -13.71
CA SER A 77 11.09 11.72 -15.14
C SER A 77 9.79 11.46 -15.91
N ASP A 78 8.92 10.62 -15.37
CA ASP A 78 7.80 10.03 -16.09
C ASP A 78 6.44 10.37 -15.46
N LYS A 79 6.44 11.15 -14.37
CA LYS A 79 5.23 11.56 -13.63
C LYS A 79 4.40 10.37 -13.18
N HIS A 80 5.05 9.29 -12.79
CA HIS A 80 4.36 8.14 -12.24
C HIS A 80 3.70 8.48 -10.90
N VAL A 81 2.46 8.03 -10.74
CA VAL A 81 1.66 8.14 -9.51
C VAL A 81 1.44 6.79 -8.84
N SER A 82 1.71 5.69 -9.54
CA SER A 82 1.68 4.33 -9.02
C SER A 82 2.83 3.51 -9.59
N SER A 83 3.40 2.66 -8.74
CA SER A 83 4.35 1.61 -9.14
C SER A 83 3.75 0.62 -10.14
N TYR A 84 2.43 0.61 -10.34
CA TYR A 84 1.79 -0.16 -11.39
C TYR A 84 2.23 0.28 -12.79
N GLN A 85 2.56 1.55 -13.01
CA GLN A 85 2.98 2.09 -14.31
C GLN A 85 4.35 1.54 -14.75
N SER A 86 5.26 1.31 -13.81
CA SER A 86 6.59 0.72 -14.06
C SER A 86 6.66 -0.77 -13.72
N ARG A 87 5.53 -1.46 -13.64
CA ARG A 87 5.50 -2.90 -13.32
C ARG A 87 6.18 -3.72 -14.43
N ASN A 88 6.90 -4.76 -14.03
CA ASN A 88 7.54 -5.72 -14.91
C ASN A 88 7.44 -7.13 -14.30
N PRO A 89 6.40 -7.92 -14.65
CA PRO A 89 6.21 -9.28 -14.14
C PRO A 89 7.40 -10.21 -14.39
N ASP A 90 8.08 -10.09 -15.53
CA ASP A 90 9.23 -10.92 -15.90
C ASP A 90 10.43 -10.70 -14.97
N LYS A 91 10.54 -9.49 -14.41
CA LYS A 91 11.55 -9.13 -13.40
C LYS A 91 11.05 -9.26 -11.96
N GLY A 92 9.82 -9.72 -11.76
CA GLY A 92 9.19 -9.78 -10.43
C GLY A 92 8.88 -8.41 -9.81
N GLN A 93 8.78 -7.38 -10.64
CA GLN A 93 8.44 -6.01 -10.24
C GLN A 93 6.93 -5.81 -10.36
N TRP A 94 6.25 -5.75 -9.23
CA TRP A 94 4.80 -5.64 -9.16
C TRP A 94 4.38 -4.23 -8.70
N GLY A 95 3.15 -3.84 -8.98
CA GLY A 95 2.52 -2.65 -8.39
C GLY A 95 2.25 -2.82 -6.88
N GLY A 96 1.51 -1.87 -6.29
CA GLY A 96 1.18 -1.87 -4.86
C GLY A 96 1.85 -0.75 -4.05
N ALA A 97 2.46 0.22 -4.72
CA ALA A 97 2.84 1.51 -4.16
C ALA A 97 2.23 2.67 -4.95
N ILE A 98 1.84 3.73 -4.24
CA ILE A 98 1.20 4.94 -4.77
C ILE A 98 1.86 6.21 -4.21
N VAL A 99 1.73 7.31 -4.95
CA VAL A 99 1.98 8.66 -4.44
C VAL A 99 0.69 9.20 -3.79
N ALA A 100 0.81 9.76 -2.59
CA ALA A 100 -0.27 10.44 -1.89
C ALA A 100 0.26 11.70 -1.18
N SER A 101 -0.56 12.74 -1.07
CA SER A 101 -0.12 14.04 -0.59
C SER A 101 -1.18 14.83 0.14
N ASP A 102 -0.77 15.71 1.05
CA ASP A 102 -1.58 16.83 1.53
C ASP A 102 -0.98 18.16 1.02
N TYR A 103 -1.34 19.28 1.66
CA TYR A 103 -0.83 20.60 1.29
C TYR A 103 0.66 20.80 1.62
N GLU A 104 1.22 20.00 2.54
CA GLU A 104 2.56 20.19 3.11
C GLU A 104 3.51 19.05 2.76
N ASN A 105 3.00 17.84 2.50
CA ASN A 105 3.80 16.63 2.37
C ASN A 105 3.37 15.79 1.15
N GLN A 106 4.35 15.21 0.45
CA GLN A 106 4.16 14.21 -0.61
C GLN A 106 4.88 12.93 -0.21
N LEU A 107 4.12 11.83 -0.12
CA LEU A 107 4.58 10.56 0.42
C LEU A 107 4.35 9.44 -0.60
N ILE A 108 5.21 8.43 -0.53
CA ILE A 108 4.99 7.14 -1.17
C ILE A 108 4.47 6.17 -0.12
N LEU A 109 3.28 5.61 -0.37
CA LEU A 109 2.73 4.49 0.40
C LEU A 109 2.94 3.21 -0.39
N SER A 110 3.55 2.21 0.22
CA SER A 110 3.84 0.93 -0.42
C SER A 110 3.45 -0.23 0.49
N PHE A 111 2.80 -1.24 -0.07
CA PHE A 111 2.52 -2.48 0.63
C PHE A 111 2.96 -3.69 -0.18
N SER A 112 3.36 -4.76 0.50
CA SER A 112 3.67 -6.05 -0.11
C SER A 112 3.29 -7.20 0.82
N GLY A 113 2.41 -8.06 0.34
CA GLY A 113 1.98 -9.26 1.07
C GLY A 113 0.68 -9.88 0.55
N LEU A 114 -0.11 -9.11 -0.20
CA LEU A 114 -1.38 -9.50 -0.80
C LEU A 114 -1.22 -9.58 -2.34
N PRO A 115 -2.26 -10.00 -3.08
CA PRO A 115 -2.33 -9.80 -4.52
C PRO A 115 -2.07 -8.33 -4.87
N GLU A 116 -1.37 -8.10 -5.98
CA GLU A 116 -0.92 -6.76 -6.41
C GLU A 116 -2.02 -5.68 -6.31
N LYS A 117 -3.24 -6.01 -6.73
CA LYS A 117 -4.37 -5.07 -6.69
C LYS A 117 -4.87 -4.80 -5.27
N LEU A 118 -4.81 -5.79 -4.38
CA LEU A 118 -5.13 -5.60 -2.96
C LEU A 118 -4.04 -4.81 -2.24
N ASP A 119 -2.76 -5.01 -2.59
CA ASP A 119 -1.67 -4.16 -2.08
C ASP A 119 -1.97 -2.68 -2.40
N GLU A 120 -2.29 -2.37 -3.67
CA GLU A 120 -2.61 -1.01 -4.09
C GLU A 120 -3.89 -0.46 -3.44
N ALA A 121 -4.95 -1.28 -3.37
CA ALA A 121 -6.21 -0.89 -2.73
C ALA A 121 -6.03 -0.54 -1.24
N LEU A 122 -5.19 -1.30 -0.53
CA LEU A 122 -4.83 -1.00 0.85
C LEU A 122 -4.15 0.36 0.95
N CYS A 123 -3.14 0.64 0.12
CA CYS A 123 -2.45 1.93 0.14
C CYS A 123 -3.40 3.11 -0.15
N LEU A 124 -4.32 2.98 -1.11
CA LEU A 124 -5.30 4.02 -1.45
C LEU A 124 -6.25 4.31 -0.28
N VAL A 125 -6.69 3.26 0.42
CA VAL A 125 -7.58 3.41 1.58
C VAL A 125 -6.84 3.98 2.79
N VAL A 126 -5.57 3.61 2.99
CA VAL A 126 -4.70 4.21 4.01
C VAL A 126 -4.46 5.69 3.73
N ALA A 127 -4.21 6.08 2.48
CA ALA A 127 -4.10 7.49 2.10
C ALA A 127 -5.35 8.27 2.53
N GLY A 128 -6.55 7.75 2.22
CA GLY A 128 -7.81 8.34 2.66
C GLY A 128 -7.95 8.46 4.18
N LYS A 129 -7.55 7.42 4.94
CA LYS A 129 -7.54 7.45 6.41
C LYS A 129 -6.61 8.52 6.97
N MET A 130 -5.45 8.71 6.33
CA MET A 130 -4.48 9.75 6.64
C MET A 130 -4.89 11.14 6.13
N LYS A 131 -6.03 11.25 5.44
CA LYS A 131 -6.50 12.47 4.76
C LYS A 131 -5.55 12.99 3.69
N LEU A 132 -4.77 12.08 3.09
CA LEU A 132 -3.94 12.35 1.93
C LEU A 132 -4.77 12.20 0.65
N SER A 133 -4.58 13.12 -0.28
CA SER A 133 -5.08 13.05 -1.64
C SER A 133 -4.18 12.13 -2.47
N PHE A 134 -4.76 11.42 -3.43
CA PHE A 134 -4.02 10.64 -4.42
C PHE A 134 -4.66 10.88 -5.79
N ASP A 135 -3.91 10.59 -6.85
CA ASP A 135 -4.44 10.75 -8.20
C ASP A 135 -5.44 9.64 -8.53
N LYS A 136 -6.66 10.03 -8.93
CA LYS A 136 -7.72 9.07 -9.29
C LYS A 136 -7.36 8.23 -10.50
N GLN A 137 -6.43 8.69 -11.36
CA GLN A 137 -5.96 7.90 -12.49
C GLN A 137 -5.35 6.56 -12.06
N ILE A 138 -4.88 6.43 -10.81
CA ILE A 138 -4.36 5.15 -10.28
C ILE A 138 -5.40 4.05 -10.42
N LEU A 139 -6.66 4.34 -10.06
CA LEU A 139 -7.77 3.37 -10.13
C LEU A 139 -8.11 3.00 -11.57
N GLU A 140 -8.00 3.96 -12.49
CA GLU A 140 -8.27 3.77 -13.92
C GLU A 140 -7.17 2.93 -14.58
N LEU A 141 -5.90 3.25 -14.32
CA LEU A 141 -4.72 2.55 -14.84
C LEU A 141 -4.68 1.10 -14.40
N SER A 142 -4.99 0.86 -13.12
CA SER A 142 -4.92 -0.48 -12.54
C SER A 142 -6.23 -1.25 -12.68
N GLN A 143 -7.35 -0.62 -13.08
CA GLN A 143 -8.67 -1.24 -13.11
C GLN A 143 -8.96 -2.00 -11.80
N ASN A 144 -8.64 -1.38 -10.66
CA ASN A 144 -8.59 -2.08 -9.37
C ASN A 144 -9.98 -2.59 -8.95
N PRO A 145 -10.23 -3.91 -8.92
CA PRO A 145 -11.56 -4.44 -8.61
C PRO A 145 -11.88 -4.40 -7.11
N PHE A 146 -10.88 -4.15 -6.26
CA PHE A 146 -10.99 -4.32 -4.82
C PHE A 146 -11.17 -3.01 -4.05
N TYR A 147 -10.79 -1.87 -4.64
CA TYR A 147 -10.76 -0.57 -3.94
C TYR A 147 -12.07 -0.25 -3.20
N GLU A 148 -13.21 -0.30 -3.89
CA GLU A 148 -14.52 0.03 -3.29
C GLU A 148 -14.92 -0.93 -2.16
N GLN A 149 -14.52 -2.20 -2.24
CA GLN A 149 -14.81 -3.17 -1.20
C GLN A 149 -13.95 -2.92 0.04
N VAL A 150 -12.65 -2.69 -0.15
CA VAL A 150 -11.71 -2.36 0.94
C VAL A 150 -12.11 -1.06 1.62
N LYS A 151 -12.50 -0.05 0.86
CA LYS A 151 -12.99 1.23 1.38
C LYS A 151 -14.23 1.05 2.26
N LYS A 152 -15.22 0.29 1.81
CA LYS A 152 -16.43 0.00 2.61
C LYS A 152 -16.13 -0.73 3.92
N ILE A 153 -15.14 -1.63 3.92
CA ILE A 153 -14.69 -2.31 5.14
C ILE A 153 -14.08 -1.29 6.10
N ALA A 154 -13.18 -0.45 5.62
CA ALA A 154 -12.54 0.61 6.41
C ALA A 154 -13.56 1.59 7.01
N GLU A 155 -14.56 2.03 6.23
CA GLU A 155 -15.63 2.91 6.71
C GLU A 155 -16.47 2.26 7.84
N LYS A 156 -16.76 0.96 7.73
CA LYS A 156 -17.47 0.21 8.80
C LYS A 156 -16.63 0.04 10.06
N MET A 157 -15.31 -0.02 9.94
CA MET A 157 -14.42 -0.08 11.10
C MET A 157 -14.41 1.22 11.89
N ASP A 158 -14.51 2.36 11.20
CA ASP A 158 -14.51 3.69 11.83
C ASP A 158 -15.85 4.08 12.47
N GLN A 159 -16.93 3.34 12.18
CA GLN A 159 -18.27 3.54 12.74
C GLN A 159 -18.54 2.76 14.04
N LYS A 160 -17.59 1.93 14.47
CA LYS A 160 -17.67 1.10 15.68
C LYS A 160 -16.78 1.65 16.79
#